data_AF-A0A2T6FGM8-F1
#
_entry.id   AF-A0A2T6FGM8-F1
#
_cell.length_a   1.000
_cell.length_b   1.000
_cell.length_c   1.000
_cell.angle_alpha   90.00
_cell.angle_beta   90.00
_cell.angle_gamma   90.00
#
_symmetry.space_group_name_H-M   'P 1'
#
loop_
_entity.id
_entity.type
_entity.pdbx_description
1 polymer ?
#
loop_
_entity_poly.entity_id
_entity_poly.type
_entity_poly.pdbx_seq_one_letter_code
_entity_poly.pdbx_strand_id
1 'polypeptide(L)' 'MTILNIGTEAFNSTEVAAKVQADISFLLSRITLLKAQPNPNPVVLQTYQEMLESRQAVLDWLMQDPKSLDQKTAGTSH' A
#
# COMPACT_ATOMS: atom_id res chain seq x y z
N MET A 1 15.48 10.58 -7.53
CA MET A 1 15.41 9.13 -7.82
C MET A 1 15.67 8.42 -6.50
N THR A 2 14.63 7.89 -5.86
CA THR A 2 14.78 7.19 -4.57
C THR A 2 14.81 5.69 -4.85
N ILE A 3 15.86 5.02 -4.39
CA ILE A 3 16.01 3.57 -4.55
C ILE A 3 15.58 2.92 -3.25
N LEU A 4 14.66 1.97 -3.35
CA LEU A 4 14.21 1.14 -2.26
C LEU A 4 14.94 -0.21 -2.34
N ASN A 5 15.71 -0.53 -1.31
CA ASN A 5 16.35 -1.83 -1.18
C ASN A 5 15.39 -2.81 -0.53
N ILE A 6 15.00 -3.86 -1.25
CA ILE A 6 14.19 -4.96 -0.72
C ILE A 6 15.04 -6.23 -0.82
N GLY A 7 15.49 -6.75 0.31
CA GLY A 7 16.47 -7.85 0.33
C GLY A 7 17.81 -7.42 -0.29
N THR A 8 18.27 -8.14 -1.32
CA THR A 8 19.50 -7.82 -2.07
C THR A 8 19.26 -6.99 -3.33
N GLU A 9 18.02 -6.60 -3.61
CA GLU A 9 17.64 -5.92 -4.86
C GLU A 9 17.25 -4.46 -4.61
N ALA A 10 17.75 -3.59 -5.50
CA ALA A 10 17.51 -2.16 -5.51
C ALA A 10 16.40 -1.83 -6.52
N PHE A 11 15.25 -1.40 -6.02
CA PHE A 11 14.09 -1.02 -6.84
C PHE A 11 13.94 0.49 -6.92
N ASN A 12 13.46 0.99 -8.05
CA ASN A 12 13.05 2.39 -8.14
C ASN A 12 11.73 2.57 -7.35
N SER A 13 11.77 3.34 -6.25
CA SER A 13 10.59 3.52 -5.40
C SER A 13 9.40 4.15 -6.14
N THR A 14 9.67 4.94 -7.18
CA THR A 14 8.64 5.53 -8.04
C THR A 14 7.95 4.47 -8.91
N GLU A 15 8.68 3.49 -9.42
CA GLU A 15 8.10 2.40 -10.21
C GLU A 15 7.25 1.47 -9.33
N VAL A 16 7.75 1.17 -8.12
CA VAL A 16 7.00 0.38 -7.13
C VAL A 16 5.72 1.13 -6.72
N ALA A 17 5.81 2.41 -6.42
CA ALA A 17 4.64 3.23 -6.08
C ALA A 17 3.61 3.28 -7.22
N ALA A 18 4.05 3.39 -8.48
CA ALA A 18 3.16 3.37 -9.64
C ALA A 18 2.41 2.03 -9.77
N LYS A 19 3.07 0.89 -9.53
CA LYS A 19 2.43 -0.43 -9.54
C LYS A 19 1.42 -0.58 -8.41
N VAL A 20 1.79 -0.16 -7.19
CA VAL A 20 0.89 -0.18 -6.04
C VAL A 20 -0.34 0.71 -6.27
N GLN A 21 -0.17 1.88 -6.88
CA GLN A 21 -1.28 2.76 -7.24
C GLN A 21 -2.22 2.14 -8.29
N ALA A 22 -1.67 1.40 -9.26
CA ALA A 22 -2.45 0.66 -10.24
C ALA A 22 -3.27 -0.47 -9.58
N ASP A 23 -2.66 -1.21 -8.64
CA ASP A 23 -3.34 -2.24 -7.85
C ASP A 23 -4.50 -1.65 -7.03
N ILE A 24 -4.28 -0.50 -6.36
CA ILE A 24 -5.33 0.22 -5.62
C ILE A 24 -6.50 0.58 -6.54
N SER A 25 -6.20 1.11 -7.72
CA SER A 25 -7.21 1.51 -8.70
C SER A 25 -8.04 0.31 -9.19
N PHE A 26 -7.37 -0.82 -9.43
CA PHE A 26 -8.02 -2.08 -9.80
C PHE A 26 -8.94 -2.58 -8.68
N LEU A 27 -8.46 -2.60 -7.43
CA LEU A 27 -9.22 -3.07 -6.27
C LEU A 27 -10.46 -2.21 -6.01
N LEU A 28 -10.34 -0.88 -6.09
CA LEU A 28 -11.48 0.04 -5.96
C LEU A 28 -12.56 -0.21 -7.02
N SER A 29 -12.14 -0.38 -8.28
CA SER A 29 -13.05 -0.72 -9.37
C SER A 29 -13.75 -2.05 -9.12
N ARG A 30 -13.00 -3.07 -8.69
CA ARG A 30 -13.55 -4.41 -8.44
C ARG A 30 -14.52 -4.43 -7.26
N ILE A 31 -14.20 -3.75 -6.16
CA ILE A 31 -15.07 -3.59 -5.00
C ILE A 31 -16.37 -2.89 -5.39
N THR A 32 -16.29 -1.84 -6.21
CA THR A 32 -17.48 -1.12 -6.70
C THR A 32 -18.40 -2.04 -7.49
N LEU A 33 -17.84 -2.84 -8.40
CA LEU A 33 -18.61 -3.82 -9.17
C LEU A 33 -19.22 -4.92 -8.30
N LEU A 34 -18.50 -5.39 -7.28
CA LEU A 34 -19.01 -6.39 -6.33
C LEU A 34 -20.18 -5.84 -5.52
N LYS A 35 -20.04 -4.63 -4.97
CA LYS A 35 -21.11 -3.97 -4.19
C LYS A 35 -22.38 -3.68 -4.99
N ALA A 36 -22.28 -3.53 -6.30
CA ALA A 36 -23.42 -3.31 -7.19
C ALA A 36 -24.23 -4.59 -7.48
N GLN A 37 -23.73 -5.77 -7.09
CA GLN A 37 -24.46 -7.03 -7.30
C GLN A 37 -25.66 -7.13 -6.33
N PRO A 38 -26.77 -7.77 -6.73
CA PRO A 38 -27.94 -7.91 -5.86
C PRO A 38 -27.67 -8.68 -4.56
N ASN A 39 -26.76 -9.65 -4.59
CA ASN A 39 -26.32 -10.45 -3.44
C ASN A 39 -24.80 -10.67 -3.53
N PRO A 40 -23.98 -9.70 -3.10
CA PRO A 40 -22.54 -9.87 -3.12
C PRO A 40 -22.11 -10.96 -2.13
N ASN A 41 -21.12 -11.78 -2.51
CA ASN A 41 -20.52 -12.70 -1.57
C ASN A 41 -19.71 -11.90 -0.52
N PRO A 42 -20.09 -11.92 0.76
CA PRO A 42 -19.48 -11.07 1.78
C PRO A 42 -18.01 -11.44 2.03
N VAL A 43 -17.65 -12.71 1.91
CA VAL A 43 -16.26 -13.18 2.09
C VAL A 43 -15.39 -12.62 0.97
N VAL A 44 -15.85 -12.70 -0.28
CA VAL A 44 -15.11 -12.16 -1.42
C VAL A 44 -14.94 -10.65 -1.29
N LEU A 45 -16.01 -9.93 -0.95
CA LEU A 45 -15.95 -8.48 -0.76
C LEU A 45 -14.95 -8.09 0.34
N GLN A 46 -14.98 -8.79 1.48
CA GLN A 46 -14.07 -8.57 2.58
C GLN A 46 -12.61 -8.82 2.17
N THR A 47 -12.32 -9.91 1.46
CA THR A 47 -10.96 -10.18 0.96
C THR A 47 -10.44 -9.05 0.06
N TYR A 48 -11.28 -8.53 -0.85
CA TYR A 48 -10.87 -7.40 -1.68
C TYR A 48 -10.63 -6.11 -0.87
N GLN A 49 -11.39 -5.89 0.20
CA GLN A 49 -11.20 -4.75 1.11
C GLN A 49 -9.91 -4.86 1.91
N GLU A 50 -9.58 -6.04 2.43
CA GLU A 50 -8.33 -6.31 3.15
C GLU A 50 -7.11 -6.15 2.21
N MET A 51 -7.23 -6.62 0.96
CA MET A 51 -6.20 -6.37 -0.04
C MET A 51 -6.02 -4.87 -0.33
N LEU A 52 -7.11 -4.12 -0.43
CA LEU A 52 -7.06 -2.67 -0.66
C LEU A 52 -6.35 -1.96 0.49
N GLU A 53 -6.70 -2.29 1.73
CA GLU A 53 -6.06 -1.74 2.93
C GLU A 53 -4.56 -2.00 2.93
N SER A 54 -4.15 -3.24 2.64
CA SER A 54 -2.73 -3.61 2.55
C SER A 54 -1.97 -2.78 1.51
N ARG A 55 -2.54 -2.58 0.31
CA ARG A 55 -1.89 -1.79 -0.73
C ARG A 55 -1.82 -0.30 -0.38
N GLN A 56 -2.85 0.23 0.27
CA GLN A 56 -2.85 1.62 0.74
C GLN A 56 -1.76 1.85 1.79
N ALA A 57 -1.60 0.94 2.75
CA ALA A 57 -0.53 1.02 3.75
C ALA A 57 0.87 0.97 3.12
N VAL A 58 1.07 0.15 2.09
CA VAL A 58 2.33 0.11 1.34
C VAL A 58 2.58 1.40 0.58
N LEU A 59 1.57 1.98 -0.07
CA LEU A 59 1.71 3.26 -0.77
C LEU A 59 2.08 4.37 0.22
N ASP A 60 1.39 4.44 1.36
CA ASP A 60 1.66 5.42 2.40
C ASP A 60 3.08 5.27 2.94
N TRP A 61 3.58 4.05 3.09
CA TRP A 61 4.97 3.79 3.47
C TRP A 61 5.97 4.21 2.38
N LEU A 62 5.69 3.95 1.10
CA LEU A 62 6.55 4.36 -0.02
C LEU A 62 6.62 5.89 -0.18
N MET A 63 5.56 6.59 0.21
CA MET A 63 5.46 8.05 0.13
C MET A 63 6.02 8.76 1.36
N GLN A 64 6.29 8.05 2.46
CA GLN A 64 6.98 8.61 3.62
C GLN A 64 8.43 8.93 3.26
N ASP A 65 8.80 10.20 3.40
CA ASP A 65 10.17 10.68 3.15
C ASP A 65 11.12 10.03 4.18
N PRO A 66 12.25 9.40 3.78
CA PRO A 66 13.19 8.76 4.70
C PRO A 66 13.69 9.66 5.84
N LYS A 67 13.65 10.98 5.68
CA LYS A 67 14.00 11.96 6.72
C LYS A 67 13.06 11.96 7.93
N SER A 68 11.92 11.26 7.85
CA SER A 68 10.92 11.19 8.92
C SER A 68 11.20 10.09 9.95
N LEU A 69 12.15 9.17 9.67
CA LEU A 69 12.46 8.03 10.54
C LEU A 69 13.54 8.35 11.59
N ASP A 70 14.33 9.41 11.42
CA ASP A 70 15.41 9.78 12.35
C ASP A 70 14.94 10.49 13.63
N GLN A 71 13.66 10.86 13.76
CA GLN A 71 13.17 11.59 14.94
C GLN A 71 12.47 10.71 16.00
N LYS A 72 12.24 9.41 15.75
CA LYS A 72 11.52 8.57 16.73
C LYS A 72 12.40 7.62 17.55
N THR A 73 13.71 7.61 17.36
CA THR A 73 14.65 6.76 18.13
C THR A 73 15.57 7.54 19.08
N ALA A 74 15.58 8.88 19.05
CA ALA A 74 16.39 9.72 19.95
C ALA A 74 15.64 10.18 21.23
N GLY A 75 14.66 9.39 21.69
CA GLY A 75 13.74 9.79 22.77
C GLY A 75 13.64 8.79 23.93
N THR A 76 14.69 8.04 24.26
CA THR A 76 14.81 7.39 25.57
C THR A 76 16.28 7.10 25.88
N SER A 77 16.93 8.01 26.60
CA SER A 77 18.11 7.68 27.41
C SER A 77 18.01 8.45 28.72
N HIS A 78 18.26 7.70 29.78
CA HIS A 78 18.12 7.98 31.20
C HIS A 78 18.79 9.27 31.68
#